data_AF-A0A954I4Q1-F1
#
_entry.id   AF-A0A954I4Q1-F1
#
_cell.length_a   1.000
_cell.length_b   1.000
_cell.length_c   1.000
_cell.angle_alpha   90.00
_cell.angle_beta   90.00
_cell.angle_gamma   90.00
#
_symmetry.space_group_name_H-M   'P 1'
#
loop_
_entity.id
_entity.type
_entity.pdbx_description
1 polymer ?
#
loop_
_entity_poly.entity_id
_entity_poly.type
_entity_poly.pdbx_seq_one_letter_code
_entity_poly.pdbx_strand_id
1 'polypeptide(L)' 'MTSELTRKTIVMNDDGTVTQTLIQIGTYSLSVFLIFAKTWSIKRTGTYSYRRTEAGWRIFNVEVLSENVE' A
#
# COMPACT_ATOMS: atom_id res chain seq x y z
N MET A 1 -2.06 9.28 -12.29
CA MET A 1 -1.91 8.23 -11.27
C MET A 1 -2.89 8.53 -10.16
N THR A 2 -3.77 7.60 -9.85
CA THR A 2 -4.66 7.65 -8.69
C THR A 2 -4.31 6.50 -7.76
N SER A 3 -4.43 6.71 -6.45
CA SER A 3 -4.23 5.68 -5.46
C SER A 3 -5.34 5.75 -4.42
N GLU A 4 -5.97 4.61 -4.18
CA GLU A 4 -6.96 4.43 -3.13
C GLU A 4 -6.38 3.51 -2.06
N LEU A 5 -6.67 3.82 -0.80
CA LEU A 5 -6.16 3.09 0.36
C LEU A 5 -7.33 2.77 1.28
N THR A 6 -7.60 1.49 1.45
CA THR A 6 -8.64 0.98 2.34
C THR A 6 -7.98 0.27 3.51
N ARG A 7 -8.20 0.79 4.71
CA ARG A 7 -7.76 0.12 5.95
C ARG A 7 -8.71 -1.00 6.28
N LYS A 8 -8.17 -2.21 6.44
CA LYS A 8 -8.92 -3.38 6.90
C LYS A 8 -8.86 -3.50 8.41
N THR A 9 -7.66 -3.49 8.96
CA THR A 9 -7.42 -3.69 10.39
C THR A 9 -6.29 -2.78 10.86
N ILE A 10 -6.30 -2.46 12.15
CA ILE A 10 -5.20 -1.82 12.86
C ILE A 10 -5.14 -2.41 14.26
N VAL A 11 -3.96 -2.82 14.68
CA VAL A 11 -3.71 -3.45 15.98
C VAL A 11 -2.49 -2.79 16.60
N MET A 12 -2.61 -2.41 17.87
CA MET A 12 -1.47 -2.06 18.71
C MET A 12 -0.95 -3.35 19.33
N ASN A 13 0.34 -3.62 19.16
CA ASN A 13 1.00 -4.80 19.69
C ASN A 13 1.56 -4.51 21.11
N ASP A 14 1.78 -5.57 21.89
CA ASP A 14 2.29 -5.47 23.27
C ASP A 14 3.71 -4.89 23.35
N ASP A 15 4.49 -4.98 22.26
CA ASP A 15 5.84 -4.45 22.14
C ASP A 15 5.89 -2.94 21.79
N GLY A 16 4.73 -2.27 21.73
CA GLY A 16 4.65 -0.85 21.38
C GLY A 16 4.60 -0.57 19.88
N THR A 17 4.64 -1.59 19.01
CA THR A 17 4.48 -1.43 17.57
C THR A 17 3.01 -1.42 17.16
N VAL A 18 2.73 -0.89 15.96
CA VAL A 18 1.39 -0.94 15.36
C VAL A 18 1.47 -1.76 14.09
N THR A 19 0.51 -2.66 13.90
CA THR A 19 0.36 -3.42 12.66
C THR A 19 -0.94 -3.06 11.98
N GLN A 20 -0.88 -2.74 10.68
CA GLN A 20 -2.04 -2.33 9.89
C GLN A 20 -2.13 -3.18 8.63
N THR A 21 -3.28 -3.79 8.36
CA THR A 21 -3.55 -4.41 7.06
C THR A 21 -4.27 -3.41 6.16
N LEU A 22 -3.72 -3.22 4.96
CA LEU A 22 -4.21 -2.29 3.95
C LEU A 22 -4.49 -3.01 2.64
N ILE A 23 -5.56 -2.59 1.96
CA ILE A 23 -5.71 -2.79 0.53
C ILE A 23 -5.38 -1.47 -0.14
N GLN A 24 -4.39 -1.48 -1.02
CA GLN A 24 -4.03 -0.37 -1.88
C GLN A 24 -4.44 -0.70 -3.31
N ILE A 25 -5.10 0.24 -3.98
CA ILE A 25 -5.43 0.14 -5.41
C ILE A 25 -4.77 1.34 -6.10
N GLY A 26 -3.83 1.08 -7.00
CA GLY A 26 -3.13 2.12 -7.76
C GLY A 26 -3.41 1.98 -9.25
N THR A 27 -3.84 3.06 -9.90
CA THR A 27 -4.03 3.09 -11.36
C THR A 27 -2.87 3.81 -12.03
N TYR A 28 -2.21 3.11 -12.94
CA TYR A 28 -1.06 3.58 -13.70
C TYR A 28 -1.42 3.61 -15.18
N SER A 29 -1.12 4.73 -15.84
CA SER A 29 -1.35 4.87 -17.27
C SER A 29 -0.04 5.23 -17.94
N LEU A 30 0.33 4.47 -18.96
CA LEU A 30 1.42 4.80 -19.87
C LEU A 30 0.83 5.11 -21.24
N SER A 31 1.33 6.19 -21.84
CA SER A 31 0.99 6.54 -23.21
C SER A 31 2.28 6.71 -24.01
N VAL A 32 2.37 5.99 -25.14
CA VAL A 32 3.50 6.05 -26.07
C VAL A 32 2.96 6.54 -27.40
N PHE A 33 3.27 7.80 -27.75
CA PHE A 33 2.64 8.57 -28.84
C PHE A 33 1.11 8.76 -28.64
N LEU A 34 0.47 9.51 -29.54
CA LEU A 34 -0.99 9.78 -29.49
C LEU A 34 -1.87 8.53 -29.72
N ILE A 35 -1.28 7.37 -30.01
CA ILE A 35 -1.98 6.21 -30.58
C ILE A 35 -2.03 5.02 -29.63
N PHE A 36 -1.10 4.93 -28.66
CA PHE A 36 -1.06 3.83 -27.71
C PHE A 36 -1.14 4.34 -26.28
N ALA A 37 -2.28 4.08 -25.64
CA ALA A 37 -2.45 4.24 -24.21
C ALA A 37 -2.73 2.87 -23.59
N LYS A 38 -1.98 2.52 -22.54
CA LYS A 38 -2.25 1.34 -21.72
C LYS A 38 -2.40 1.79 -20.27
N THR A 39 -3.47 1.33 -19.64
CA THR A 39 -3.74 1.56 -18.23
C THR A 39 -3.74 0.22 -17.52
N TRP A 40 -3.12 0.19 -16.35
CA TRP A 40 -3.09 -0.96 -15.46
C TRP A 40 -3.59 -0.55 -14.08
N SER A 41 -4.27 -1.46 -13.41
CA SER A 41 -4.65 -1.34 -12.01
C SER A 41 -3.83 -2.34 -11.19
N ILE A 42 -3.15 -1.86 -10.16
CA ILE A 42 -2.42 -2.70 -9.21
C ILE A 42 -3.20 -2.73 -7.92
N LYS A 43 -3.72 -3.89 -7.55
CA LYS A 43 -4.35 -4.13 -6.26
C LYS A 43 -3.41 -4.91 -5.36
N ARG A 44 -2.93 -4.26 -4.30
CA ARG A 44 -2.02 -4.83 -3.31
C ARG A 44 -2.70 -4.95 -1.96
N THR A 45 -2.64 -6.12 -1.34
CA THR A 45 -2.95 -6.32 0.07
C THR A 45 -1.65 -6.51 0.82
N GLY A 46 -1.42 -5.73 1.87
CA GLY A 46 -0.20 -5.84 2.66
C GLY A 46 -0.40 -5.50 4.12
N THR A 47 0.51 -6.03 4.92
CA THR A 47 0.65 -5.74 6.34
C THR A 47 1.80 -4.76 6.53
N TYR A 48 1.54 -3.67 7.23
CA TYR A 48 2.49 -2.61 7.48
C TYR A 48 2.72 -2.52 8.98
N SER A 49 3.98 -2.67 9.39
CA SER A 49 4.36 -2.54 10.79
C SER A 49 5.05 -1.20 11.01
N TYR A 50 4.60 -0.51 12.05
CA TYR A 50 5.04 0.84 12.42
C TYR A 50 5.65 0.81 13.81
N ARG A 51 6.69 1.60 14.00
CA ARG A 51 7.28 1.88 15.31
C ARG A 51 7.26 3.37 15.59
N ARG A 52 7.13 3.75 16.85
CA ARG A 52 7.20 5.15 17.27
C ARG A 52 8.68 5.58 17.26
N THR A 53 8.96 6.71 16.62
CA THR A 53 10.27 7.39 16.64
C THR A 53 10.09 8.81 17.17
N GLU A 54 11.18 9.52 17.42
CA GLU A 54 11.15 10.95 17.81
C GLU A 54 10.40 11.81 16.77
N ALA A 55 10.51 11.46 15.49
CA ALA A 55 9.83 12.13 14.38
C ALA A 55 8.40 11.58 14.11
N GLY A 56 7.84 10.77 15.00
CA GLY A 56 6.53 10.15 14.85
C GLY A 56 6.55 8.68 14.42
N TRP A 57 5.41 8.16 13.95
CA TRP A 57 5.30 6.77 13.50
C TRP A 57 6.03 6.56 12.17
N ARG A 58 6.87 5.52 12.11
CA ARG A 58 7.60 5.14 10.90
C ARG A 58 7.35 3.68 10.58
N ILE A 59 7.10 3.41 9.30
CA ILE A 59 7.05 2.04 8.78
C ILE A 59 8.47 1.47 8.91
N PHE A 60 8.59 0.28 9.48
CA PHE A 60 9.87 -0.44 9.55
C PHE A 60 9.81 -1.82 8.87
N ASN A 61 8.61 -2.35 8.66
CA ASN A 61 8.40 -3.60 7.92
C ASN A 61 7.15 -3.50 7.06
N VAL A 62 7.21 -4.10 5.87
CA VAL A 62 6.09 -4.24 4.95
C VAL A 62 6.09 -5.67 4.42
N GLU A 63 4.99 -6.37 4.63
CA GLU A 63 4.74 -7.69 4.07
C GLU A 63 3.64 -7.59 3.02
N VAL A 64 3.95 -7.99 1.79
CA VAL A 64 2.96 -8.06 0.71
C VAL A 64 2.30 -9.42 0.76
N LEU A 65 1.01 -9.45 1.12
CA LEU A 65 0.23 -10.68 1.23
C LEU A 65 -0.30 -11.13 -0.13
N SER A 66 -0.73 -10.18 -0.94
CA SER A 66 -1.15 -10.43 -2.31
C SER A 66 -0.99 -9.20 -3.17
N GLU A 67 -0.68 -9.44 -4.45
CA GLU A 67 -0.65 -8.40 -5.46
C GLU A 67 -1.27 -8.94 -6.74
N ASN A 68 -2.13 -8.15 -7.36
CA ASN A 68 -2.73 -8.45 -8.65
C ASN A 68 -2.59 -7.22 -9.56
N VAL A 69 -2.30 -7.48 -10.84
CA VAL A 69 -2.16 -6.47 -11.89
C VAL A 69 -3.17 -6.78 -12.97
N GLU A 70 -4.08 -5.84 -13.22
CA GLU A 70 -5.17 -5.91 -14.20
C GLU A 70 -4.96 -4.87 -15.31
#